data_AF-A0A534T3X4-F1
#
_entry.id   AF-A0A534T3X4-F1
#
_cell.length_a   1.000
_cell.length_b   1.000
_cell.length_c   1.000
_cell.angle_alpha   90.00
_cell.angle_beta   90.00
_cell.angle_gamma   90.00
#
_symmetry.space_group_name_H-M   'P 1'
#
loop_
_entity.id
_entity.type
_entity.pdbx_description
1 polymer ?
#
loop_
_entity_poly.entity_id
_entity_poly.type
_entity_poly.pdbx_seq_one_letter_code
_entity_poly.pdbx_strand_id
1 'polypeptide(L)' 'AKTYQVTGPVTALTNDTVTVQKGKDVWEIGRDSATKVLGDLKVGERVTVQYRLSATEIEVKPAGPKSARPSSKKR' A
#
# COMPACT_ATOMS: atom_id res chain seq x y z
N ALA A 1 9.68 7.73 -6.75
CA ALA A 1 8.69 6.69 -6.40
C ALA A 1 9.36 5.67 -5.49
N LYS A 2 8.96 5.54 -4.22
CA LYS A 2 9.53 4.47 -3.37
C LYS A 2 8.90 3.15 -3.76
N THR A 3 9.74 2.18 -4.14
CA THR A 3 9.37 0.79 -4.31
C THR A 3 9.57 0.08 -2.98
N TYR A 4 8.57 -0.71 -2.60
CA TYR A 4 8.59 -1.53 -1.41
C TYR A 4 8.67 -2.97 -1.82
N GLN A 5 9.22 -3.78 -0.92
CA GLN A 5 9.33 -5.21 -1.13
C GLN A 5 8.77 -5.94 0.07
N VAL A 6 7.92 -6.91 -0.19
CA VAL A 6 7.47 -7.87 0.81
C VAL A 6 7.87 -9.27 0.33
N THR A 7 8.53 -10.02 1.20
CA THR A 7 8.90 -11.41 0.94
C THR A 7 8.22 -12.28 1.97
N GLY A 8 7.49 -13.29 1.50
CA GLY A 8 6.75 -14.19 2.37
C GLY A 8 6.07 -15.32 1.59
N PRO A 9 5.61 -16.37 2.29
CA PRO A 9 4.72 -17.36 1.70
C PRO A 9 3.42 -16.72 1.21
N VAL A 10 2.97 -17.11 0.02
CA VAL A 10 1.64 -16.76 -0.50
C VAL A 10 0.61 -17.56 0.28
N THR A 11 -0.33 -16.89 0.94
CA THR A 11 -1.44 -17.54 1.65
C THR A 11 -2.68 -17.64 0.77
N ALA A 12 -2.88 -16.69 -0.14
CA ALA A 12 -3.95 -16.72 -1.12
C ALA A 12 -3.50 -16.05 -2.42
N LEU A 13 -3.98 -16.59 -3.54
CA LEU A 13 -3.72 -16.05 -4.87
C LEU A 13 -5.02 -16.04 -5.65
N THR A 14 -5.40 -14.87 -6.15
CA THR A 14 -6.49 -14.70 -7.11
C THR A 14 -5.95 -14.12 -8.42
N ASN A 15 -6.82 -13.91 -9.41
CA ASN A 15 -6.40 -13.31 -10.67
C ASN A 15 -5.92 -11.86 -10.48
N ASP A 16 -6.52 -11.14 -9.52
CA ASP A 16 -6.35 -9.70 -9.31
C ASP A 16 -5.60 -9.35 -8.01
N THR A 17 -5.44 -10.29 -7.07
CA THR A 17 -4.74 -10.05 -5.79
C THR A 17 -3.82 -11.19 -5.40
N VAL A 18 -2.67 -10.82 -4.84
CA VAL A 18 -1.69 -11.73 -4.23
C VAL A 18 -1.67 -11.43 -2.73
N THR A 19 -1.95 -12.44 -1.91
CA THR A 19 -1.87 -12.33 -0.46
C THR A 19 -0.61 -13.02 0.02
N VAL A 20 0.26 -12.30 0.72
CA VAL A 20 1.50 -12.82 1.29
C VAL A 20 1.52 -12.61 2.80
N GLN A 21 2.02 -13.60 3.52
CA GLN A 21 2.20 -13.50 4.96
C GLN A 21 3.65 -13.22 5.30
N LYS A 22 3.92 -12.10 6.00
CA LYS A 22 5.25 -11.74 6.49
C LYS A 22 5.23 -11.75 8.01
N GLY A 23 5.73 -12.83 8.60
CA GLY A 23 5.69 -13.02 10.06
C GLY A 23 4.24 -13.22 10.53
N LYS A 24 3.70 -12.23 11.24
CA LYS A 24 2.29 -12.22 11.71
C LYS A 24 1.40 -11.29 10.88
N ASP A 25 1.99 -10.51 9.97
CA ASP A 25 1.27 -9.55 9.13
C ASP A 25 0.89 -10.19 7.80
N VAL A 26 -0.38 -10.05 7.43
CA VAL A 26 -0.90 -10.48 6.12
C VAL A 26 -0.99 -9.26 5.22
N TRP A 27 -0.35 -9.33 4.06
CA TRP A 27 -0.32 -8.27 3.06
C TRP A 27 -1.09 -8.71 1.84
N GLU A 28 -2.14 -7.99 1.50
CA GLU A 28 -2.87 -8.15 0.25
C GLU A 28 -2.37 -7.10 -0.75
N ILE A 29 -1.83 -7.58 -1.88
CA ILE A 29 -1.30 -6.74 -2.95
C ILE A 29 -2.17 -6.94 -4.19
N GLY A 30 -2.76 -5.87 -4.69
CA GLY A 30 -3.40 -5.86 -6.01
C GLY A 30 -2.36 -6.10 -7.10
N ARG A 31 -2.63 -7.10 -7.95
CA ARG A 31 -1.92 -7.39 -9.18
C ARG A 31 -2.85 -7.04 -10.32
N ASP A 32 -2.33 -6.34 -11.30
CA ASP A 32 -3.01 -6.08 -12.57
C ASP A 32 -2.26 -6.77 -13.72
N SER A 33 -2.80 -6.75 -14.94
CA SER A 33 -2.17 -7.39 -16.11
C SER A 33 -0.80 -6.81 -16.48
N ALA A 34 -0.43 -5.60 -16.01
CA ALA A 34 0.91 -5.05 -16.16
C ALA A 34 1.91 -5.61 -15.14
N THR A 35 1.43 -6.31 -14.10
CA THR A 35 2.30 -6.94 -13.10
C THR A 35 3.03 -8.13 -13.71
N LYS A 36 4.32 -7.95 -13.98
CA LYS A 36 5.17 -8.99 -14.56
C LYS A 36 5.47 -10.07 -13.53
N VAL A 37 4.75 -11.18 -13.60
CA VAL A 37 5.02 -12.34 -12.77
C VAL A 37 6.18 -13.13 -13.36
N LEU A 38 7.28 -13.15 -12.61
CA LEU A 38 8.49 -13.89 -12.93
C LEU A 38 8.50 -15.16 -12.07
N GLY A 39 8.02 -16.27 -12.62
CA GLY A 39 8.02 -17.59 -11.98
C GLY A 39 6.62 -18.14 -11.68
N ASP A 40 6.59 -19.27 -10.99
CA ASP A 40 5.37 -19.98 -10.62
C ASP A 40 4.77 -19.39 -9.35
N LEU A 41 3.75 -18.54 -9.50
CA LEU A 41 3.04 -17.96 -8.38
C LEU A 41 1.97 -18.96 -7.92
N LYS A 42 2.24 -19.70 -6.84
CA LYS A 42 1.23 -20.56 -6.19
C LYS A 42 1.11 -20.26 -4.71
N VAL A 43 -0.03 -20.65 -4.14
CA VAL A 43 -0.25 -20.65 -2.69
C VAL A 43 0.74 -21.61 -2.02
N GLY A 44 1.37 -21.15 -0.94
CA GLY A 44 2.38 -21.87 -0.16
C GLY A 44 3.82 -21.57 -0.57
N GLU A 45 4.06 -21.00 -1.76
CA GLU A 45 5.42 -20.63 -2.18
C GLU A 45 5.88 -19.33 -1.56
N ARG A 46 7.18 -19.26 -1.29
CA ARG A 46 7.81 -18.04 -0.82
C ARG A 46 8.12 -17.14 -2.02
N VAL A 47 7.36 -16.06 -2.16
CA VAL A 47 7.55 -15.10 -3.25
C VAL A 47 8.06 -13.76 -2.71
N THR A 48 8.70 -13.00 -3.59
CA THR A 48 9.11 -11.61 -3.33
C THR A 48 8.27 -10.70 -4.21
N VAL A 49 7.36 -9.95 -3.59
CA VAL A 49 6.49 -9.00 -4.28
C VAL A 49 7.08 -7.61 -4.13
N GLN A 50 7.47 -7.02 -5.26
CA GLN A 50 7.80 -5.60 -5.33
C GLN A 50 6.52 -4.83 -5.66
N TYR A 51 6.14 -3.90 -4.80
CA TYR A 51 4.95 -3.08 -4.99
C TYR A 51 5.26 -1.61 -4.71
N ARG A 52 4.42 -0.74 -5.25
CA ARG A 52 4.51 0.69 -5.00
C ARG A 52 3.22 1.15 -4.33
N LEU A 53 3.35 1.79 -3.17
CA LEU A 53 2.24 2.52 -2.59
C LEU A 53 2.07 3.84 -3.34
N SER A 54 0.98 3.93 -4.11
CA SER A 54 0.51 5.16 -4.73
C SER A 54 -0.81 5.56 -4.10
N ALA A 55 -0.93 6.83 -3.71
CA ALA A 55 -2.22 7.36 -3.28
C ALA A 55 -3.12 7.53 -4.51
N THR A 56 -4.29 6.89 -4.48
CA THR A 56 -5.31 7.00 -5.53
C THR A 56 -6.09 8.31 -5.40
N GLU A 57 -6.39 8.72 -4.17
CA GLU A 57 -7.06 9.98 -3.87
C GLU A 57 -6.51 10.52 -2.54
N ILE A 58 -6.26 11.83 -2.49
CA ILE A 58 -5.86 12.53 -1.26
C ILE A 58 -6.90 13.61 -1.03
N GLU A 59 -7.90 13.30 -0.22
CA GLU A 59 -8.87 14.30 0.20
C GLU A 59 -8.36 15.00 1.46
N VAL A 60 -8.04 16.29 1.33
CA VAL A 60 -7.78 17.14 2.49
C VAL A 60 -9.13 17.52 3.07
N LYS A 61 -9.66 16.68 3.97
CA LYS A 61 -10.76 17.09 4.84
C LYS A 61 -10.22 18.19 5.77
N PRO A 62 -10.72 19.43 5.69
CA PRO A 62 -10.34 20.44 6.66
C PRO A 62 -10.76 19.95 8.03
N ALA A 63 -9.80 19.69 8.92
CA ALA A 63 -10.07 19.80 10.35
C ALA A 63 -10.69 21.18 10.54
N GLY A 64 -11.82 21.25 11.24
CA GLY A 64 -12.66 22.44 11.39
C GLY A 64 -11.87 23.73 11.65
N PRO A 65 -12.50 24.89 11.42
CA PRO A 65 -11.84 26.17 11.17
C PRO A 65 -10.62 26.35 12.06
N LYS A 66 -9.44 26.42 11.42
CA LYS A 66 -8.23 26.97 12.05
C LYS A 66 -8.69 28.23 12.77
N SER A 67 -8.63 28.19 14.10
CA SER A 67 -8.72 29.38 14.94
C SER A 67 -7.57 30.27 14.49
N ALA A 68 -7.87 31.11 13.50
CA ALA A 68 -7.06 32.23 13.12
C ALA A 68 -7.08 33.14 14.34
N ARG A 69 -6.08 32.96 15.21
CA ARG A 69 -5.79 33.94 16.24
C ARG A 69 -5.43 35.20 15.48
N PRO A 70 -6.26 36.27 15.48
CA PRO A 70 -5.86 37.49 14.84
C PRO A 70 -4.67 38.02 15.62
N SER A 71 -3.55 38.17 14.94
CA SER A 71 -2.43 38.99 15.38
C SER A 71 -2.94 40.43 15.49
N SER A 72 -3.49 40.80 16.65
CA SER A 72 -3.78 42.18 17.00
C SER A 72 -2.47 42.90 17.31
N LYS A 73 -1.96 43.62 16.31
CA LYS A 73 -1.12 44.80 16.49
C LYS A 73 -1.98 45.91 17.15
N LYS A 74 -1.31 46.85 17.87
CA LYS A 74 -1.77 48.08 18.58
C LYS A 74 -2.29 47.85 20.01
N ARG A 75 -1.79 48.52 21.05
CA ARG A 75 -1.20 49.87 21.21
C ARG A 75 -0.07 49.85 22.23
#